data_AF-A0A7K2CF69-F1
#
_entry.id   AF-A0A7K2CF69-F1
#
_cell.length_a   1.000
_cell.length_b   1.000
_cell.length_c   1.000
_cell.angle_alpha   90.00
_cell.angle_beta   90.00
_cell.angle_gamma   90.00
#
_symmetry.space_group_name_H-M   'P 1'
#
loop_
_entity.id
_entity.type
_entity.pdbx_description
1 polymer ?
#
loop_
_entity_poly.entity_id
_entity_poly.type
_entity_poly.pdbx_seq_one_letter_code
_entity_poly.pdbx_strand_id
1 'polypeptide(L)'
;MKGNDDINRNVFQQWVAELTTAAEKWAKVPYDVVSPKLGLTPRTHRLASLGHDPLLGLVFGVMDIISGRCTFIDKSGTWQVINNPRHRDAHNPLEALVMVVVHGFSDVFTAQGLPPPFMAPFQLVGAKSGFTLKEGGGPVPVRDVVRYMYANGYDLRHFMATAISPTIAEAILWSYHGVRANGDNSESGKTGIPEKLKREQMLVLTHSLLGSANILKTALHGWNPMAINLAQFQTLALRMLSLMKLVAERDRMVQDLLHDGWERLLADGSD
;
A
#
# COMPACT_ATOMS: atom_id res chain seq x y z
N MET A 1 -31.97 -16.38 -10.97
CA MET A 1 -31.67 -16.17 -12.39
C MET A 1 -30.15 -16.19 -12.55
N LYS A 2 -29.58 -17.29 -13.04
CA LYS A 2 -28.17 -17.34 -13.44
C LYS A 2 -28.09 -16.62 -14.80
N GLY A 3 -27.44 -15.47 -14.81
CA GLY A 3 -27.23 -14.68 -16.03
C GLY A 3 -26.40 -15.49 -17.03
N ASN A 4 -26.87 -15.48 -18.27
CA ASN A 4 -26.32 -16.13 -19.43
C ASN A 4 -25.09 -15.34 -19.94
N ASP A 5 -24.01 -15.31 -19.14
CA ASP A 5 -22.76 -14.61 -19.47
C ASP A 5 -21.69 -15.55 -20.06
N ASP A 6 -22.11 -16.61 -20.77
CA ASP A 6 -21.24 -17.43 -21.65
C ASP A 6 -20.93 -16.68 -22.96
N ILE A 7 -20.62 -15.39 -22.84
CA ILE A 7 -20.15 -14.57 -23.95
C ILE A 7 -18.67 -14.90 -24.17
N ASN A 8 -18.43 -15.85 -25.06
CA ASN A 8 -17.24 -15.95 -25.93
C ASN A 8 -15.88 -15.70 -25.24
N ARG A 9 -15.61 -16.41 -24.14
CA ARG A 9 -14.28 -16.39 -23.52
C ARG A 9 -13.29 -17.11 -24.42
N ASN A 10 -12.18 -16.47 -24.74
CA ASN A 10 -11.10 -17.16 -25.45
C ASN A 10 -10.46 -18.23 -24.53
N VAL A 11 -9.71 -19.16 -25.11
CA VAL A 11 -9.07 -20.27 -24.38
C VAL A 11 -8.27 -19.78 -23.18
N PHE A 12 -7.58 -18.64 -23.31
CA PHE A 12 -6.82 -18.03 -22.23
C PHE A 12 -7.72 -17.56 -21.08
N GLN A 13 -8.83 -16.86 -21.36
CA GLN A 13 -9.78 -16.40 -20.34
C GLN A 13 -10.46 -17.56 -19.63
N GLN A 14 -10.74 -18.65 -20.33
CA GLN A 14 -11.28 -19.86 -19.72
C GLN A 14 -10.27 -20.53 -18.79
N TRP A 15 -9.02 -20.67 -19.24
CA TRP A 15 -7.92 -21.19 -18.43
C TRP A 15 -7.67 -20.35 -17.17
N VAL A 16 -7.66 -19.01 -17.28
CA VAL A 16 -7.55 -18.12 -16.11
C VAL A 16 -8.72 -18.32 -15.15
N ALA A 17 -9.95 -18.46 -15.65
CA ALA A 17 -11.13 -18.69 -14.82
C ALA A 17 -11.08 -20.03 -14.07
N GLU A 18 -10.61 -21.10 -14.73
CA GLU A 18 -10.42 -22.40 -14.08
C GLU A 18 -9.33 -22.34 -13.00
N LEU A 19 -8.20 -21.68 -13.29
CA LEU A 19 -7.14 -21.46 -12.32
C LEU A 19 -7.61 -20.67 -11.09
N THR A 20 -8.32 -19.57 -11.29
CA THR A 20 -8.87 -18.78 -10.18
C THR A 20 -9.82 -19.60 -9.32
N THR A 21 -10.71 -20.39 -9.94
CA THR A 21 -11.63 -21.28 -9.22
C THR A 21 -10.90 -22.37 -8.42
N ALA A 22 -9.85 -22.96 -9.00
CA ALA A 22 -9.03 -23.95 -8.32
C ALA A 22 -8.25 -23.34 -7.14
N ALA A 23 -7.69 -22.15 -7.33
CA ALA A 23 -6.99 -21.38 -6.31
C ALA A 23 -7.91 -21.01 -5.14
N GLU A 24 -9.11 -20.48 -5.41
CA GLU A 24 -10.12 -20.16 -4.38
C GLU A 24 -10.52 -21.40 -3.58
N LYS A 25 -10.68 -22.55 -4.26
CA LYS A 25 -11.06 -23.80 -3.59
C LYS A 25 -9.95 -24.35 -2.70
N TRP A 26 -8.69 -24.22 -3.13
CA TRP A 26 -7.53 -24.74 -2.41
C TRP A 26 -7.12 -23.82 -1.25
N ALA A 27 -7.04 -22.51 -1.50
CA ALA A 27 -6.66 -21.48 -0.54
C ALA A 27 -7.89 -20.89 0.19
N LYS A 28 -8.67 -21.76 0.85
CA LYS A 28 -9.71 -21.30 1.77
C LYS A 28 -9.06 -20.80 3.06
N VAL A 29 -9.33 -19.54 3.40
CA VAL A 29 -8.70 -18.83 4.52
C VAL A 29 -9.74 -18.40 5.55
N PRO A 30 -9.39 -18.33 6.84
CA PRO A 30 -10.34 -18.03 7.90
C PRO A 30 -10.84 -16.60 7.90
N TYR A 31 -10.11 -15.67 7.28
CA TYR A 31 -10.47 -14.26 7.23
C TYR A 31 -11.44 -13.90 6.10
N ASP A 32 -11.74 -14.85 5.20
CA ASP A 32 -12.72 -14.70 4.12
C ASP A 32 -14.16 -14.92 4.64
N VAL A 33 -14.57 -14.08 5.61
CA VAL A 33 -15.87 -14.19 6.30
C VAL A 33 -16.82 -13.11 5.82
N VAL A 34 -17.99 -13.55 5.35
CA VAL A 34 -19.13 -12.68 5.08
C VAL A 34 -20.15 -12.84 6.20
N SER A 35 -20.31 -11.80 7.01
CA SER A 35 -21.27 -11.75 8.11
C SER A 35 -21.85 -10.34 8.24
N PRO A 36 -23.05 -10.09 7.70
CA PRO A 36 -23.71 -8.78 7.83
C PRO A 36 -23.89 -8.33 9.28
N LYS A 37 -24.04 -9.29 10.23
CA LYS A 37 -24.12 -9.03 11.67
C LYS A 37 -22.85 -8.38 12.22
N LEU A 38 -21.69 -8.72 11.66
CA LEU A 38 -20.38 -8.16 12.03
C LEU A 38 -19.99 -6.96 11.14
N GLY A 39 -20.90 -6.50 10.27
CA GLY A 39 -20.62 -5.43 9.32
C GLY A 39 -19.79 -5.85 8.09
N LEU A 40 -19.51 -7.15 7.95
CA LEU A 40 -18.77 -7.75 6.83
C LEU A 40 -19.76 -8.10 5.70
N THR A 41 -19.93 -7.18 4.76
CA THR A 41 -20.81 -7.40 3.60
C THR A 41 -20.03 -7.99 2.42
N PRO A 42 -20.68 -8.66 1.45
CA PRO A 42 -19.99 -9.15 0.25
C PRO A 42 -19.17 -8.07 -0.47
N ARG A 43 -19.60 -6.81 -0.41
CA ARG A 43 -18.94 -5.68 -1.08
C ARG A 43 -17.76 -5.08 -0.30
N THR A 44 -17.67 -5.32 1.02
CA THR A 44 -16.73 -4.61 1.90
C THR A 44 -15.91 -5.52 2.81
N HIS A 45 -16.19 -6.82 2.88
CA HIS A 45 -15.48 -7.74 3.78
C HIS A 45 -13.98 -7.82 3.47
N ARG A 46 -13.59 -7.71 2.19
CA ARG A 46 -12.18 -7.69 1.76
C ARG A 46 -11.44 -6.43 2.19
N LEU A 47 -12.09 -5.26 2.14
CA LEU A 47 -11.50 -4.05 2.70
C LEU A 47 -11.45 -4.13 4.24
N ALA A 48 -12.48 -4.71 4.87
CA ALA A 48 -12.60 -4.76 6.32
C ALA A 48 -11.60 -5.74 6.95
N SER A 49 -11.40 -6.91 6.34
CA SER A 49 -10.55 -7.97 6.90
C SER A 49 -9.11 -7.79 6.41
N LEU A 50 -8.18 -7.68 7.35
CA LEU A 50 -6.79 -7.32 7.05
C LEU A 50 -6.05 -8.41 6.26
N GLY A 51 -6.54 -9.65 6.31
CA GLY A 51 -6.02 -10.75 5.52
C GLY A 51 -6.10 -10.55 4.00
N HIS A 52 -6.99 -9.69 3.49
CA HIS A 52 -7.07 -9.36 2.06
C HIS A 52 -6.24 -8.12 1.67
N ASP A 53 -5.61 -7.42 2.62
CA ASP A 53 -4.70 -6.33 2.24
C ASP A 53 -3.42 -6.92 1.63
N PRO A 54 -2.96 -6.45 0.44
CA PRO A 54 -1.80 -7.04 -0.23
C PRO A 54 -0.51 -7.10 0.60
N LEU A 55 -0.32 -6.16 1.53
CA LEU A 55 0.88 -6.11 2.38
C LEU A 55 0.57 -6.51 3.82
N LEU A 56 -0.52 -6.01 4.40
CA LEU A 56 -0.88 -6.38 5.77
C LEU A 56 -1.36 -7.84 5.86
N GLY A 57 -1.92 -8.40 4.79
CA GLY A 57 -2.33 -9.80 4.71
C GLY A 57 -1.16 -10.77 4.86
N LEU A 58 0.05 -10.40 4.44
CA LEU A 58 1.25 -11.22 4.65
C LEU A 58 1.58 -11.44 6.13
N VAL A 59 1.12 -10.56 7.00
CA VAL A 59 1.28 -10.66 8.46
C VAL A 59 -0.01 -11.14 9.10
N PHE A 60 -1.08 -10.35 8.98
CA PHE A 60 -2.36 -10.62 9.64
C PHE A 60 -3.07 -11.84 9.05
N GLY A 61 -3.01 -12.04 7.74
CA GLY A 61 -3.58 -13.23 7.09
C GLY A 61 -2.88 -14.51 7.52
N VAL A 62 -1.54 -14.49 7.63
CA VAL A 62 -0.76 -15.62 8.15
C VAL A 62 -1.11 -15.91 9.61
N MET A 63 -1.15 -14.87 10.45
CA MET A 63 -1.55 -15.00 11.86
C MET A 63 -2.98 -15.56 12.01
N ASP A 64 -3.91 -15.08 11.19
CA ASP A 64 -5.30 -15.51 11.16
C ASP A 64 -5.43 -16.98 10.73
N ILE A 65 -4.69 -17.42 9.70
CA ILE A 65 -4.62 -18.83 9.28
C ILE A 65 -4.09 -19.73 10.41
N ILE A 66 -2.96 -19.37 11.02
CA ILE A 66 -2.34 -20.17 12.07
C ILE A 66 -3.23 -20.24 13.33
N SER A 67 -3.92 -19.15 13.65
CA SER A 67 -4.70 -19.05 14.88
C SER A 67 -6.18 -19.43 14.71
N GLY A 68 -6.62 -19.71 13.48
CA GLY A 68 -8.03 -19.93 13.17
C GLY A 68 -8.92 -18.73 13.41
N ARG A 69 -8.38 -17.53 13.20
CA ARG A 69 -9.03 -16.25 13.51
C ARG A 69 -9.29 -15.45 12.24
N CYS A 70 -10.14 -14.44 12.38
CA CYS A 70 -10.38 -13.42 11.38
C CYS A 70 -10.22 -12.06 12.06
N THR A 71 -9.23 -11.31 11.62
CA THR A 71 -8.92 -9.96 12.09
C THR A 71 -9.48 -8.94 11.09
N PHE A 72 -10.39 -8.09 11.56
CA PHE A 72 -11.07 -7.11 10.71
C PHE A 72 -11.41 -5.81 11.44
N ILE A 73 -11.74 -4.79 10.66
CA ILE A 73 -12.23 -3.50 11.15
C ILE A 73 -13.71 -3.39 10.83
N ASP A 74 -14.54 -3.28 11.87
CA ASP A 74 -15.99 -3.17 11.70
C ASP A 74 -16.42 -1.80 11.14
N LYS A 75 -17.72 -1.64 10.87
CA LYS A 75 -18.28 -0.38 10.33
C LYS A 75 -18.09 0.81 11.27
N SER A 76 -17.97 0.56 12.58
CA SER A 76 -17.69 1.58 13.59
C SER A 76 -16.21 1.94 13.69
N GLY A 77 -15.36 1.39 12.82
CA GLY A 77 -13.92 1.65 12.83
C GLY A 77 -13.22 1.04 14.04
N THR A 78 -13.79 -0.03 14.61
CA THR A 78 -13.22 -0.73 15.76
C THR A 78 -12.54 -2.01 15.29
N TRP A 79 -11.38 -2.29 15.90
CA TRP A 79 -10.64 -3.51 15.66
C TRP A 79 -11.36 -4.72 16.27
N GLN A 80 -11.57 -5.76 15.48
CA GLN A 80 -12.26 -6.97 15.90
C GLN A 80 -11.43 -8.20 15.52
N VAL A 81 -11.43 -9.20 16.41
CA VAL A 81 -10.84 -10.51 16.17
C VAL A 81 -11.86 -11.56 16.57
N ILE A 82 -12.24 -12.41 15.63
CA ILE A 82 -13.20 -13.49 15.87
C ILE A 82 -12.55 -14.83 15.57
N ASN A 83 -12.98 -15.88 16.26
CA ASN A 83 -12.62 -17.24 15.90
C ASN A 83 -13.48 -17.69 14.72
N ASN A 84 -12.87 -18.32 13.71
CA ASN A 84 -13.58 -18.97 12.61
C ASN A 84 -13.54 -20.49 12.82
N PRO A 85 -14.60 -21.12 13.35
CA PRO A 85 -14.61 -22.56 13.64
C PRO A 85 -14.59 -23.45 12.39
N ARG A 86 -14.65 -22.87 11.18
CA ARG A 86 -14.61 -23.61 9.90
C ARG A 86 -13.29 -23.36 9.14
N HIS A 87 -12.26 -22.89 9.84
CA HIS A 87 -10.96 -22.67 9.23
C HIS A 87 -10.24 -23.98 8.90
N ARG A 88 -9.35 -23.92 7.92
CA ARG A 88 -8.40 -24.99 7.65
C ARG A 88 -7.13 -24.69 8.44
N ASP A 89 -6.69 -25.67 9.23
CA ASP A 89 -5.39 -25.58 9.90
C ASP A 89 -4.28 -25.60 8.85
N ALA A 90 -3.35 -24.65 8.94
CA ALA A 90 -2.07 -24.74 8.24
C ALA A 90 -1.10 -25.57 9.08
N HIS A 91 -0.37 -26.48 8.44
CA HIS A 91 0.58 -27.34 9.15
C HIS A 91 1.84 -26.56 9.56
N ASN A 92 2.15 -25.47 8.85
CA ASN A 92 3.28 -24.60 9.15
C ASN A 92 3.08 -23.16 8.63
N PRO A 93 3.89 -22.18 9.09
CA PRO A 93 3.77 -20.79 8.67
C PRO A 93 4.03 -20.51 7.18
N LEU A 94 4.86 -21.34 6.51
CA LEU A 94 5.13 -21.18 5.08
C LEU A 94 3.90 -21.58 4.25
N GLU A 95 3.21 -22.66 4.63
CA GLU A 95 1.92 -23.04 4.02
C GLU A 95 0.89 -21.91 4.18
N ALA A 96 0.79 -21.33 5.37
CA ALA A 96 -0.08 -20.18 5.61
C ALA A 96 0.27 -18.99 4.72
N LEU A 97 1.56 -18.67 4.56
CA LEU A 97 2.02 -17.62 3.66
C LEU A 97 1.64 -17.89 2.20
N VAL A 98 1.86 -19.12 1.71
CA VAL A 98 1.48 -19.52 0.35
C VAL A 98 -0.03 -19.41 0.16
N MET A 99 -0.83 -19.83 1.16
CA MET A 99 -2.28 -19.69 1.11
C MET A 99 -2.73 -18.22 1.02
N VAL A 100 -2.13 -17.31 1.79
CA VAL A 100 -2.41 -15.87 1.69
C VAL A 100 -2.14 -15.36 0.27
N VAL A 101 -0.98 -15.70 -0.29
CA VAL A 101 -0.57 -15.24 -1.62
C VAL A 101 -1.51 -15.80 -2.70
N VAL A 102 -1.82 -17.09 -2.65
CA VAL A 102 -2.71 -17.74 -3.64
C VAL A 102 -4.14 -17.19 -3.55
N HIS A 103 -4.69 -17.07 -2.33
CA HIS A 103 -6.02 -16.49 -2.10
C HIS A 103 -6.10 -15.03 -2.57
N GLY A 104 -5.09 -14.23 -2.20
CA GLY A 104 -5.00 -12.84 -2.64
C GLY A 104 -4.93 -12.73 -4.16
N PHE A 105 -4.12 -13.57 -4.83
CA PHE A 105 -4.01 -13.54 -6.28
C PHE A 105 -5.33 -13.88 -6.99
N SER A 106 -6.09 -14.86 -6.49
CA SER A 106 -7.43 -15.13 -7.03
C SER A 106 -8.37 -13.94 -6.86
N ASP A 107 -8.30 -13.24 -5.74
CA ASP A 107 -9.16 -12.08 -5.46
C ASP A 107 -8.88 -10.89 -6.40
N VAL A 108 -7.65 -10.72 -6.89
CA VAL A 108 -7.28 -9.62 -7.82
C VAL A 108 -8.15 -9.61 -9.08
N PHE A 109 -8.47 -10.78 -9.61
CA PHE A 109 -9.19 -10.92 -10.89
C PHE A 109 -10.71 -10.97 -10.74
N THR A 110 -11.22 -10.96 -9.51
CA THR A 110 -12.66 -10.90 -9.26
C THR A 110 -13.22 -9.50 -9.58
N ALA A 111 -14.54 -9.39 -9.72
CA ALA A 111 -15.20 -8.12 -10.00
C ALA A 111 -14.90 -7.04 -8.94
N GLN A 112 -14.84 -7.41 -7.66
CA GLN A 112 -14.60 -6.48 -6.55
C GLN A 112 -13.11 -6.17 -6.31
N GLY A 113 -12.20 -7.09 -6.68
CA GLY A 113 -10.75 -6.92 -6.50
C GLY A 113 -10.29 -6.93 -5.03
N LEU A 114 -8.98 -6.77 -4.85
CA LEU A 114 -8.36 -6.52 -3.54
C LEU A 114 -8.35 -5.03 -3.20
N PRO A 115 -8.35 -4.64 -1.92
CA PRO A 115 -8.05 -3.25 -1.56
C PRO A 115 -6.62 -2.87 -1.96
N PRO A 116 -6.34 -1.59 -2.22
CA PRO A 116 -4.98 -1.07 -2.30
C PRO A 116 -4.17 -1.40 -1.04
N PRO A 117 -2.84 -1.55 -1.15
CA PRO A 117 -1.99 -1.82 0.00
C PRO A 117 -2.16 -0.75 1.08
N PHE A 118 -2.21 -1.13 2.35
CA PHE A 118 -2.41 -0.23 3.51
C PHE A 118 -3.69 0.62 3.47
N MET A 119 -4.69 0.28 2.64
CA MET A 119 -5.95 1.03 2.63
C MET A 119 -6.83 0.66 3.82
N ALA A 120 -6.78 -0.59 4.29
CA ALA A 120 -7.66 -1.08 5.34
C ALA A 120 -7.56 -0.32 6.68
N PRO A 121 -6.37 0.05 7.20
CA PRO A 121 -6.23 0.77 8.48
C PRO A 121 -6.90 2.15 8.50
N PHE A 122 -7.10 2.81 7.36
CA PHE A 122 -7.79 4.10 7.33
C PHE A 122 -9.24 4.02 7.83
N GLN A 123 -9.83 2.81 7.89
CA GLN A 123 -11.14 2.58 8.52
C GLN A 123 -11.15 2.85 10.04
N LEU A 124 -10.00 2.83 10.70
CA LEU A 124 -9.88 3.19 12.12
C LEU A 124 -10.09 4.70 12.34
N VAL A 125 -9.82 5.51 11.31
CA VAL A 125 -9.85 6.97 11.42
C VAL A 125 -11.30 7.48 11.36
N GLY A 126 -11.83 7.86 12.53
CA GLY A 126 -13.15 8.48 12.68
C GLY A 126 -13.18 10.00 12.47
N ALA A 127 -12.02 10.63 12.21
CA ALA A 127 -11.95 12.07 11.98
C ALA A 127 -12.70 12.47 10.70
N LYS A 128 -13.40 13.61 10.73
CA LYS A 128 -14.05 14.18 9.56
C LYS A 128 -12.99 14.49 8.50
N SER A 129 -13.20 13.97 7.31
CA SER A 129 -12.38 14.22 6.13
C SER A 129 -12.85 15.47 5.40
N GLY A 130 -12.03 16.02 4.50
CA GLY A 130 -12.44 17.10 3.59
C GLY A 130 -13.33 16.64 2.43
N PHE A 131 -13.66 15.35 2.33
CA PHE A 131 -14.39 14.77 1.20
C PHE A 131 -15.90 14.79 1.43
N THR A 132 -16.65 14.92 0.33
CA THR A 132 -18.11 14.83 0.28
C THR A 132 -18.49 13.63 -0.58
N LEU A 133 -19.36 12.76 -0.07
CA LEU A 133 -19.79 11.54 -0.80
C LEU A 133 -21.07 11.75 -1.62
N LYS A 134 -21.78 12.85 -1.37
CA LYS A 134 -23.00 13.26 -2.07
C LYS A 134 -22.87 14.73 -2.38
N GLU A 135 -23.30 15.15 -3.57
CA GLU A 135 -23.38 16.56 -3.93
C GLU A 135 -24.26 17.31 -2.91
N GLY A 136 -23.74 18.42 -2.38
CA GLY A 136 -24.40 19.18 -1.30
C GLY A 136 -24.31 18.55 0.11
N GLY A 137 -23.65 17.40 0.26
CA GLY A 137 -23.40 16.76 1.56
C GLY A 137 -22.23 17.39 2.31
N GLY A 138 -22.20 17.21 3.63
CA GLY A 138 -21.09 17.67 4.48
C GLY A 138 -19.89 16.70 4.54
N PRO A 139 -18.78 17.15 5.16
CA PRO A 139 -17.62 16.33 5.50
C PRO A 139 -17.97 15.01 6.20
N VAL A 140 -17.55 13.88 5.63
CA VAL A 140 -17.74 12.54 6.22
C VAL A 140 -16.46 12.03 6.88
N PRO A 141 -16.53 11.12 7.86
CA PRO A 141 -15.35 10.45 8.43
C PRO A 141 -14.48 9.76 7.38
N VAL A 142 -13.15 9.74 7.58
CA VAL A 142 -12.19 9.06 6.69
C VAL A 142 -12.57 7.59 6.46
N ARG A 143 -13.02 6.89 7.50
CA ARG A 143 -13.49 5.50 7.37
C ARG A 143 -14.59 5.32 6.32
N ASP A 144 -15.51 6.28 6.21
CA ASP A 144 -16.65 6.19 5.30
C ASP A 144 -16.22 6.52 3.88
N VAL A 145 -15.26 7.45 3.73
CA VAL A 145 -14.60 7.74 2.45
C VAL A 145 -13.94 6.49 1.89
N VAL A 146 -13.14 5.79 2.70
CA VAL A 146 -12.38 4.60 2.27
C VAL A 146 -13.31 3.46 1.90
N ARG A 147 -14.36 3.23 2.71
CA ARG A 147 -15.40 2.25 2.39
C ARG A 147 -16.14 2.61 1.10
N TYR A 148 -16.46 3.89 0.89
CA TYR A 148 -17.07 4.38 -0.34
C TYR A 148 -16.15 4.18 -1.54
N MET A 149 -14.88 4.57 -1.44
CA MET A 149 -13.88 4.42 -2.51
C MET A 149 -13.81 2.97 -2.97
N TYR A 150 -13.58 2.04 -2.04
CA TYR A 150 -13.48 0.62 -2.35
C TYR A 150 -14.78 0.06 -2.94
N ALA A 151 -15.93 0.40 -2.35
CA ALA A 151 -17.23 -0.05 -2.86
C ALA A 151 -17.51 0.45 -4.28
N ASN A 152 -16.94 1.60 -4.69
CA ASN A 152 -17.11 2.18 -6.02
C ASN A 152 -15.93 1.90 -6.98
N GLY A 153 -15.14 0.86 -6.71
CA GLY A 153 -14.12 0.36 -7.64
C GLY A 153 -12.73 0.94 -7.45
N TYR A 154 -12.46 1.62 -6.32
CA TYR A 154 -11.10 1.97 -5.92
C TYR A 154 -10.41 0.75 -5.31
N ASP A 155 -10.10 -0.22 -6.18
CA ASP A 155 -9.44 -1.47 -5.83
C ASP A 155 -7.94 -1.42 -6.20
N LEU A 156 -7.25 -2.55 -6.03
CA LEU A 156 -5.85 -2.70 -6.38
C LEU A 156 -5.56 -2.38 -7.85
N ARG A 157 -6.48 -2.65 -8.78
CA ARG A 157 -6.29 -2.38 -10.21
C ARG A 157 -6.33 -0.88 -10.48
N HIS A 158 -7.28 -0.17 -9.87
CA HIS A 158 -7.33 1.29 -9.90
C HIS A 158 -6.06 1.90 -9.28
N PHE A 159 -5.61 1.37 -8.15
CA PHE A 159 -4.37 1.77 -7.52
C PHE A 159 -3.15 1.59 -8.45
N MET A 160 -3.01 0.42 -9.08
CA MET A 160 -1.91 0.15 -10.01
C MET A 160 -1.95 1.06 -11.24
N ALA A 161 -3.15 1.33 -11.78
CA ALA A 161 -3.31 2.26 -12.90
C ALA A 161 -2.88 3.69 -12.51
N THR A 162 -3.26 4.15 -11.33
CA THR A 162 -2.86 5.48 -10.83
C THR A 162 -1.39 5.54 -10.39
N ALA A 163 -0.79 4.41 -10.01
CA ALA A 163 0.63 4.29 -9.67
C ALA A 163 1.58 4.49 -10.86
N ILE A 164 1.08 4.39 -12.10
CA ILE A 164 1.88 4.68 -13.30
C ILE A 164 2.47 6.10 -13.23
N SER A 165 1.69 7.08 -12.76
CA SER A 165 2.12 8.48 -12.67
C SER A 165 3.33 8.69 -11.74
N PRO A 166 3.29 8.32 -10.44
CA PRO A 166 4.48 8.41 -9.58
C PRO A 166 5.63 7.54 -10.08
N THR A 167 5.37 6.38 -10.66
CA THR A 167 6.42 5.49 -11.18
C THR A 167 7.21 6.12 -12.32
N ILE A 168 6.54 6.82 -13.25
CA ILE A 168 7.21 7.56 -14.32
C ILE A 168 8.10 8.67 -13.74
N ALA A 169 7.62 9.41 -12.74
CA ALA A 169 8.40 10.45 -12.09
C ALA A 169 9.67 9.90 -11.43
N GLU A 170 9.56 8.75 -10.76
CA GLU A 170 10.72 8.02 -10.25
C GLU A 170 11.67 7.61 -11.37
N ALA A 171 11.16 6.95 -12.42
CA ALA A 171 11.97 6.48 -13.53
C ALA A 171 12.78 7.61 -14.19
N ILE A 172 12.18 8.79 -14.36
CA ILE A 172 12.86 9.99 -14.89
C ILE A 172 14.00 10.41 -13.96
N LEU A 173 13.77 10.50 -12.65
CA LEU A 173 14.79 10.93 -11.69
C LEU A 173 15.93 9.92 -11.54
N TRP A 174 15.62 8.62 -11.52
CA TRP A 174 16.61 7.56 -11.53
C TRP A 174 17.45 7.57 -12.80
N SER A 175 16.82 7.80 -13.97
CA SER A 175 17.52 7.92 -15.25
C SER A 175 18.42 9.15 -15.27
N TYR A 176 17.93 10.31 -14.84
CA TYR A 176 18.72 11.54 -14.70
C TYR A 176 19.95 11.32 -13.82
N HIS A 177 19.75 10.69 -12.66
CA HIS A 177 20.84 10.38 -11.73
C HIS A 177 21.85 9.41 -12.34
N GLY A 178 21.39 8.36 -13.05
CA GLY A 178 22.28 7.41 -13.72
C GLY A 178 23.15 8.05 -14.79
N VAL A 179 22.58 8.94 -15.62
CA VAL A 179 23.34 9.69 -16.63
C VAL A 179 24.36 10.62 -15.97
N ARG A 180 23.97 11.33 -14.91
CA ARG A 180 24.87 12.24 -14.19
C ARG A 180 26.04 11.50 -13.54
N ALA A 181 25.78 10.38 -12.87
CA ALA A 181 26.81 9.59 -12.20
C ALA A 181 27.84 9.02 -13.19
N ASN A 182 27.41 8.66 -14.41
CA ASN A 182 28.32 8.17 -15.46
C ASN A 182 29.11 9.29 -16.16
N GLY A 183 28.63 10.54 -16.12
CA GLY A 183 29.31 11.69 -16.72
C GLY A 183 30.37 12.33 -15.82
N ASP A 184 30.22 12.22 -14.50
CA ASP A 184 31.19 12.71 -13.52
C ASP A 184 32.27 11.63 -13.24
N ASN A 185 33.38 11.63 -13.99
CA ASN A 185 34.57 10.79 -13.75
C ASN A 185 35.35 11.13 -12.46
N SER A 186 34.78 11.94 -11.57
CA SER A 186 35.44 12.34 -10.32
C SER A 186 35.28 11.27 -9.24
N GLU A 187 36.25 11.13 -8.33
CA GLU A 187 36.07 10.30 -7.12
C GLU A 187 34.87 10.74 -6.25
N SER A 188 34.29 11.92 -6.53
CA SER A 188 33.04 12.44 -5.96
C SER A 188 31.79 11.75 -6.52
N GLY A 189 31.89 11.01 -7.62
CA GLY A 189 30.86 10.11 -8.15
C GLY A 189 30.79 8.75 -7.42
N LYS A 190 31.59 8.56 -6.36
CA LYS A 190 31.46 7.40 -5.47
C LYS A 190 30.16 7.52 -4.67
N THR A 191 29.36 6.46 -4.69
CA THR A 191 28.02 6.29 -4.10
C THR A 191 27.97 6.52 -2.58
N GLY A 192 28.17 7.76 -2.14
CA GLY A 192 28.21 8.17 -0.75
C GLY A 192 26.82 8.56 -0.21
N ILE A 193 26.72 8.68 1.11
CA ILE A 193 25.53 9.19 1.80
C ILE A 193 25.07 10.56 1.23
N PRO A 194 25.95 11.53 0.91
CA PRO A 194 25.53 12.82 0.37
C PRO A 194 24.80 12.75 -0.97
N GLU A 195 25.24 11.87 -1.87
CA GLU A 195 24.63 11.70 -3.20
C GLU A 195 23.25 11.04 -3.08
N LYS A 196 23.14 9.97 -2.30
CA LYS A 196 21.86 9.31 -1.98
C LYS A 196 20.89 10.30 -1.34
N LEU A 197 21.36 11.13 -0.42
CA LEU A 197 20.56 12.16 0.24
C LEU A 197 20.02 13.18 -0.77
N LYS A 198 20.87 13.68 -1.67
CA LYS A 198 20.45 14.61 -2.73
C LYS A 198 19.39 13.99 -3.64
N ARG A 199 19.53 12.72 -4.02
CA ARG A 199 18.53 12.00 -4.82
C ARG A 199 17.19 11.89 -4.08
N GLU A 200 17.19 11.46 -2.82
CA GLU A 200 15.94 11.36 -2.05
C GLU A 200 15.29 12.72 -1.81
N GLN A 201 16.07 13.80 -1.63
CA GLN A 201 15.53 15.17 -1.56
C GLN A 201 14.80 15.56 -2.86
N MET A 202 15.39 15.25 -4.02
CA MET A 202 14.74 15.48 -5.32
C MET A 202 13.45 14.66 -5.45
N LEU A 203 13.48 13.38 -5.07
CA LEU A 203 12.28 12.52 -5.09
C LEU A 203 11.17 13.07 -4.19
N VAL A 204 11.48 13.44 -2.94
CA VAL A 204 10.50 14.02 -2.01
C VAL A 204 9.91 15.32 -2.56
N LEU A 205 10.75 16.21 -3.12
CA LEU A 205 10.27 17.45 -3.73
C LEU A 205 9.34 17.17 -4.91
N THR A 206 9.74 16.28 -5.83
CA THR A 206 8.93 15.90 -6.99
C THR A 206 7.60 15.28 -6.57
N HIS A 207 7.60 14.36 -5.61
CA HIS A 207 6.35 13.75 -5.14
C HIS A 207 5.48 14.72 -4.32
N SER A 208 6.06 15.75 -3.69
CA SER A 208 5.31 16.81 -3.03
C SER A 208 4.60 17.71 -4.04
N LEU A 209 5.28 18.07 -5.13
CA LEU A 209 4.69 18.82 -6.24
C LEU A 209 3.57 18.04 -6.92
N LEU A 210 3.81 16.77 -7.25
CA LEU A 210 2.80 15.88 -7.83
C LEU A 210 1.63 15.61 -6.86
N GLY A 211 1.92 15.49 -5.57
CA GLY A 211 0.89 15.39 -4.52
C GLY A 211 0.01 16.63 -4.48
N SER A 212 0.61 17.82 -4.52
CA SER A 212 -0.10 19.10 -4.58
C SER A 212 -0.98 19.21 -5.83
N ALA A 213 -0.43 18.83 -6.99
CA ALA A 213 -1.19 18.77 -8.23
C ALA A 213 -2.36 17.76 -8.15
N ASN A 214 -2.17 16.64 -7.46
CA ASN A 214 -3.24 15.65 -7.25
C ASN A 214 -4.37 16.18 -6.34
N ILE A 215 -4.02 16.91 -5.27
CA ILE A 215 -5.01 17.60 -4.42
C ILE A 215 -5.79 18.61 -5.24
N LEU A 216 -5.08 19.47 -5.99
CA LEU A 216 -5.70 20.47 -6.86
C LEU A 216 -6.65 19.82 -7.87
N LYS A 217 -6.20 18.77 -8.56
CA LYS A 217 -7.02 17.96 -9.48
C LYS A 217 -8.29 17.45 -8.77
N THR A 218 -8.16 16.94 -7.55
CA THR A 218 -9.29 16.39 -6.78
C THR A 218 -10.28 17.48 -6.38
N ALA A 219 -9.78 18.66 -5.98
CA ALA A 219 -10.62 19.83 -5.68
C ALA A 219 -11.38 20.32 -6.93
N LEU A 220 -10.73 20.36 -8.09
CA LEU A 220 -11.36 20.71 -9.37
C LEU A 220 -12.45 19.70 -9.79
N HIS A 221 -12.36 18.45 -9.34
CA HIS A 221 -13.41 17.43 -9.48
C HIS A 221 -14.41 17.41 -8.31
N GLY A 222 -14.62 18.55 -7.65
CA GLY A 222 -15.64 18.70 -6.61
C GLY A 222 -15.37 17.89 -5.35
N TRP A 223 -14.10 17.66 -5.02
CA TRP A 223 -13.69 16.80 -3.89
C TRP A 223 -14.23 15.36 -4.00
N ASN A 224 -14.33 14.83 -5.22
CA ASN A 224 -14.64 13.43 -5.42
C ASN A 224 -13.48 12.55 -4.92
N PRO A 225 -13.68 11.68 -3.91
CA PRO A 225 -12.62 10.84 -3.37
C PRO A 225 -12.06 9.83 -4.38
N MET A 226 -12.81 9.48 -5.44
CA MET A 226 -12.32 8.61 -6.51
C MET A 226 -11.23 9.26 -7.37
N ALA A 227 -11.08 10.58 -7.31
CA ALA A 227 -10.06 11.31 -8.08
C ALA A 227 -8.69 11.31 -7.40
N ILE A 228 -8.62 10.99 -6.10
CA ILE A 228 -7.37 10.99 -5.35
C ILE A 228 -6.43 9.88 -5.85
N ASN A 229 -5.13 10.16 -5.95
CA ASN A 229 -4.14 9.14 -6.26
C ASN A 229 -3.46 8.68 -4.97
N LEU A 230 -3.97 7.59 -4.38
CA LEU A 230 -3.41 7.01 -3.17
C LEU A 230 -1.97 6.54 -3.38
N ALA A 231 -1.63 6.01 -4.57
CA ALA A 231 -0.27 5.59 -4.89
C ALA A 231 0.74 6.75 -4.83
N GLN A 232 0.34 7.95 -5.26
CA GLN A 232 1.16 9.16 -5.16
C GLN A 232 1.48 9.50 -3.70
N PHE A 233 0.48 9.48 -2.81
CA PHE A 233 0.69 9.80 -1.39
C PHE A 233 1.45 8.71 -0.64
N GLN A 234 1.24 7.44 -0.99
CA GLN A 234 2.03 6.34 -0.45
C GLN A 234 3.50 6.43 -0.88
N THR A 235 3.75 6.73 -2.16
CA THR A 235 5.11 6.94 -2.65
C THR A 235 5.77 8.12 -1.94
N LEU A 236 5.07 9.25 -1.79
CA LEU A 236 5.57 10.40 -1.03
C LEU A 236 5.90 10.00 0.42
N ALA A 237 5.02 9.29 1.11
CA ALA A 237 5.24 8.86 2.49
C ALA A 237 6.48 7.96 2.61
N LEU A 238 6.65 6.99 1.72
CA LEU A 238 7.82 6.10 1.69
C LEU A 238 9.11 6.88 1.39
N ARG A 239 9.06 7.86 0.48
CA ARG A 239 10.21 8.72 0.16
C ARG A 239 10.57 9.66 1.31
N MET A 240 9.58 10.17 2.04
CA MET A 240 9.83 10.93 3.26
C MET A 240 10.49 10.08 4.34
N LEU A 241 10.05 8.83 4.55
CA LEU A 241 10.68 7.89 5.47
C LEU A 241 12.14 7.58 5.06
N SER A 242 12.37 7.35 3.76
CA SER A 242 13.70 7.16 3.18
C SER A 242 14.62 8.36 3.43
N LEU A 243 14.12 9.57 3.17
CA LEU A 243 14.85 10.82 3.42
C LEU A 243 15.21 10.98 4.91
N MET A 244 14.25 10.76 5.81
CA MET A 244 14.52 10.86 7.26
C MET A 244 15.60 9.89 7.72
N LYS A 245 15.61 8.66 7.21
CA LYS A 245 16.68 7.69 7.50
C LYS A 245 18.04 8.17 7.02
N LEU A 246 18.12 8.67 5.78
CA LEU A 246 19.37 9.17 5.22
C LEU A 246 19.89 10.43 5.93
N VAL A 247 19.00 11.33 6.35
CA VAL A 247 19.38 12.49 7.17
C VAL A 247 19.98 12.03 8.49
N ALA A 248 19.35 11.08 9.18
CA ALA A 248 19.87 10.53 10.42
C ALA A 248 21.23 9.81 10.24
N GLU A 249 21.42 9.08 9.14
CA GLU A 249 22.71 8.46 8.80
C GLU A 249 23.80 9.50 8.51
N ARG A 250 23.45 10.54 7.74
CA ARG A 250 24.35 11.65 7.44
C ARG A 250 24.78 12.38 8.71
N ASP A 251 23.87 12.62 9.64
CA ASP A 251 24.19 13.31 10.89
C ASP A 251 25.10 12.47 11.78
N ARG A 252 24.87 11.15 11.88
CA ARG A 252 25.81 10.23 12.57
C ARG A 252 27.20 10.29 11.95
N MET A 253 27.31 10.18 10.64
CA MET A 253 28.59 10.27 9.92
C MET A 253 29.31 11.60 10.20
N VAL A 254 28.59 12.72 10.20
CA VAL A 254 29.18 14.03 10.51
C VAL A 254 29.68 14.09 11.96
N GLN A 255 28.93 13.54 12.92
CA GLN A 255 29.36 13.49 14.32
C GLN A 255 30.62 12.65 14.49
N ASP A 256 30.68 11.47 13.86
CA ASP A 256 31.86 10.60 13.91
C ASP A 256 33.09 11.32 13.33
N LEU A 257 32.95 11.98 12.17
CA LEU A 257 34.04 12.75 11.56
C LEU A 257 34.50 13.93 12.43
N LEU A 258 33.57 14.61 13.10
CA LEU A 258 33.91 15.70 14.02
C LEU A 258 34.61 15.19 15.27
N HIS A 259 34.19 14.04 15.79
CA HIS A 259 34.82 13.40 16.94
C HIS A 259 36.25 12.97 16.62
N ASP A 260 36.45 12.24 15.51
CA ASP A 260 37.77 11.84 15.03
C ASP A 260 38.68 13.06 14.79
N GLY A 261 38.12 14.13 14.22
CA GLY A 261 38.83 15.38 14.00
C GLY A 261 39.29 16.04 15.31
N TRP A 262 38.43 16.02 16.34
CA TRP A 262 38.79 16.52 17.67
C TRP A 262 39.88 15.70 18.34
N GLU A 263 39.80 14.37 18.28
CA GLU A 263 40.81 13.49 18.87
C GLU A 263 42.20 13.73 18.25
N ARG A 264 42.27 13.90 16.93
CA ARG A 264 43.53 14.22 16.23
C ARG A 264 44.12 15.55 16.67
N LEU A 265 43.29 16.59 16.79
CA LEU A 265 43.75 17.91 17.25
C LEU A 265 44.27 17.88 18.69
N LEU A 266 43.65 17.08 19.56
CA LEU A 266 44.12 16.90 20.94
C LEU A 266 45.44 16.14 21.01
N ALA A 267 45.64 15.16 20.12
CA ALA A 267 46.90 14.43 20.03
C ALA A 267 48.06 15.32 19.53
N ASP A 268 47.83 16.09 18.46
CA ASP A 268 48.85 16.96 17.86
C ASP A 268 49.20 18.19 18.72
N GLY A 269 48.30 18.62 19.61
CA GLY A 269 48.52 19.75 20.52
C GLY A 269 49.24 19.39 21.83
N SER A 270 49.68 18.15 21.99
CA SER A 270 50.36 17.64 23.19
C SER A 270 51.88 17.43 23.06
N ASP A 271 52.45 17.85 21.93
CA ASP A 271 53.90 18.01 21.67
C ASP A 271 54.35 19.48 21.76
#